data_AF-A0A2A6P7B7-F1
#
_entry.id   AF-A0A2A6P7B7-F1
#
_cell.length_a   1.000
_cell.length_b   1.000
_cell.length_c   1.000
_cell.angle_alpha   90.00
_cell.angle_beta   90.00
_cell.angle_gamma   90.00
#
_symmetry.space_group_name_H-M   'P 1'
#
loop_
_entity.id
_entity.type
_entity.pdbx_description
1 polymer ?
#
loop_
_entity_poly.entity_id
_entity_poly.type
_entity_poly.pdbx_seq_one_letter_code
_entity_poly.pdbx_strand_id
1 'polypeptide(L)' 'MSSEELSDLQVVLEDVLWELRLPRESEEAEVVAARLILLYQSGVRDAALLHAALTRPNGPTE' A
#
# COMPACT_ATOMS: atom_id res chain seq x y z
N MET A 1 3.66 5.98 -14.82
CA MET A 1 4.11 6.38 -13.48
C MET A 1 5.24 7.37 -13.64
N SER A 2 5.00 8.59 -13.21
CA SER A 2 5.98 9.66 -13.07
C SER A 2 6.81 9.46 -11.79
N SER A 3 7.96 10.13 -11.70
CA SER A 3 8.81 10.06 -10.50
C SER A 3 8.10 10.55 -9.24
N GLU A 4 7.20 11.52 -9.36
CA GLU A 4 6.41 12.06 -8.24
C GLU A 4 5.40 11.01 -7.73
N GLU A 5 4.68 10.36 -8.64
CA GLU A 5 3.73 9.28 -8.30
C GLU A 5 4.42 8.10 -7.59
N LEU A 6 5.68 7.81 -7.95
CA LEU A 6 6.46 6.77 -7.30
C LEU A 6 6.88 7.16 -5.88
N SER A 7 7.27 8.42 -5.68
CA SER A 7 7.59 8.95 -4.35
C SER A 7 6.37 8.93 -3.42
N ASP A 8 5.20 9.33 -3.91
CA ASP A 8 3.96 9.34 -3.12
C ASP A 8 3.57 7.92 -2.69
N LEU A 9 3.67 6.95 -3.61
CA LEU A 9 3.43 5.53 -3.28
C LEU A 9 4.46 4.98 -2.31
N GLN A 10 5.73 5.41 -2.41
CA GLN A 10 6.75 4.97 -1.48
C GLN A 10 6.45 5.46 -0.06
N VAL A 11 5.99 6.71 0.11
CA VAL A 11 5.59 7.25 1.42
C VAL A 11 4.42 6.43 1.99
N VAL A 12 3.38 6.16 1.18
CA VAL A 12 2.24 5.34 1.63
C VAL A 12 2.68 3.94 2.04
N LEU A 13 3.57 3.31 1.28
CA LEU A 13 4.09 1.99 1.62
C LEU A 13 4.85 2.01 2.94
N GLU A 14 5.76 2.98 3.13
CA GLU A 14 6.58 3.08 4.33
C GLU A 14 5.71 3.32 5.59
N ASP A 15 4.68 4.17 5.50
CA ASP A 15 3.73 4.41 6.58
C ASP A 15 2.94 3.13 6.95
N VAL A 16 2.43 2.42 5.94
CA VAL A 16 1.68 1.16 6.16
C VAL A 16 2.57 0.09 6.79
N LEU A 17 3.81 -0.07 6.31
CA LEU A 17 4.75 -1.04 6.87
C LEU A 17 5.11 -0.69 8.31
N TRP A 18 5.28 0.59 8.62
CA TRP A 18 5.53 1.05 9.97
C TRP A 18 4.35 0.76 10.92
N GLU A 19 3.11 1.05 10.49
CA GLU A 19 1.91 0.77 11.27
C GLU A 19 1.71 -0.73 11.51
N LEU A 20 1.93 -1.55 10.49
CA LEU A 20 1.83 -3.01 10.57
C LEU A 20 3.06 -3.65 11.26
N ARG A 21 4.08 -2.86 11.62
CA ARG A 21 5.36 -3.31 12.19
C ARG A 21 6.06 -4.36 11.32
N LEU A 22 5.90 -4.25 10.01
CA LEU A 22 6.49 -5.15 9.03
C LEU A 22 7.89 -4.67 8.63
N PRO A 23 8.91 -5.57 8.62
CA PRO A 23 10.19 -5.25 8.03
C PRO A 23 10.03 -5.04 6.52
N ARG A 24 10.71 -4.04 5.95
CA ARG A 24 10.66 -3.76 4.50
C ARG A 24 11.08 -4.95 3.63
N GLU A 25 11.96 -5.81 4.14
CA GLU A 25 12.48 -6.99 3.45
C GLU A 25 11.68 -8.27 3.77
N SER A 26 10.51 -8.14 4.39
CA SER A 26 9.62 -9.28 4.66
C SER A 26 8.76 -9.62 3.46
N GLU A 27 8.35 -10.89 3.36
CA GLU A 27 7.40 -11.35 2.34
C GLU A 27 6.06 -10.60 2.48
N GLU A 28 5.63 -10.31 3.71
CA GLU A 28 4.43 -9.50 3.96
C GLU A 28 4.56 -8.08 3.39
N ALA A 29 5.74 -7.47 3.46
CA ALA A 29 5.97 -6.15 2.87
C ALA A 29 5.87 -6.17 1.34
N GLU A 30 6.36 -7.23 0.69
CA GLU A 30 6.19 -7.42 -0.75
C GLU A 30 4.70 -7.57 -1.13
N VAL A 31 3.92 -8.29 -0.32
CA VAL A 31 2.47 -8.43 -0.53
C VAL A 31 1.74 -7.08 -0.40
N VAL A 32 2.12 -6.26 0.59
CA VAL A 32 1.58 -4.90 0.76
C VAL A 32 1.95 -4.02 -0.43
N ALA A 33 3.20 -4.05 -0.88
CA ALA A 33 3.65 -3.28 -2.05
C ALA A 33 2.91 -3.70 -3.33
N ALA A 34 2.73 -5.00 -3.56
CA ALA A 34 1.98 -5.51 -4.70
C ALA A 34 0.50 -5.06 -4.67
N ARG A 35 -0.13 -5.09 -3.50
CA ARG A 35 -1.50 -4.57 -3.31
C ARG A 35 -1.60 -3.08 -3.56
N LEU A 36 -0.64 -2.30 -3.07
CA LEU A 36 -0.58 -0.86 -3.29
C LEU A 36 -0.53 -0.54 -4.78
N ILE A 37 0.33 -1.24 -5.54
CA ILE A 37 0.43 -1.10 -7.00
C ILE A 37 -0.89 -1.47 -7.68
N LEU A 38 -1.54 -2.57 -7.26
CA LEU A 38 -2.81 -3.00 -7.84
C LEU A 38 -3.93 -1.97 -7.62
N LEU A 39 -4.07 -1.45 -6.39
CA LEU A 39 -5.04 -0.41 -6.06
C LEU A 39 -4.78 0.85 -6.89
N TYR A 40 -3.51 1.23 -7.02
CA TYR A 40 -3.13 2.35 -7.88
C TYR A 40 -3.50 2.08 -9.34
N GLN A 41 -3.17 0.94 -9.90
CA GLN A 41 -3.52 0.60 -11.28
C GLN A 41 -5.05 0.53 -11.51
N SER A 42 -5.83 0.21 -10.48
CA SER A 42 -7.31 0.22 -10.53
C SER A 42 -7.93 1.63 -10.59
N GLY A 43 -7.12 2.68 -10.38
CA GLY A 43 -7.55 4.08 -10.45
C GLY A 43 -7.60 4.80 -9.10
N VAL A 44 -7.27 4.14 -7.99
CA VAL A 44 -7.17 4.80 -6.68
C VAL A 44 -5.91 5.67 -6.68
N ARG A 45 -6.09 6.98 -6.54
CA ARG A 45 -4.99 7.98 -6.48
C ARG A 45 -4.88 8.66 -5.11
N ASP A 46 -5.86 8.46 -4.25
CA ASP A 46 -5.90 9.07 -2.92
C ASP A 46 -5.06 8.25 -1.93
N ALA A 47 -4.04 8.89 -1.34
CA ALA A 47 -3.12 8.26 -0.41
C ALA A 47 -3.81 7.73 0.86
N ALA A 48 -4.83 8.44 1.38
CA ALA A 48 -5.56 8.01 2.55
C ALA A 48 -6.43 6.78 2.27
N LEU A 49 -7.02 6.70 1.07
CA LEU A 49 -7.75 5.50 0.62
C LEU A 49 -6.81 4.30 0.42
N LEU A 50 -5.64 4.51 -0.19
CA LEU A 50 -4.63 3.46 -0.36
C LEU A 50 -4.17 2.93 1.00
N HIS A 51 -3.84 3.83 1.92
CA HIS A 51 -3.46 3.49 3.28
C HIS A 51 -4.55 2.68 4.00
N ALA A 52 -5.78 3.18 4.03
CA ALA A 52 -6.90 2.50 4.69
C ALA A 52 -7.22 1.13 4.08
N ALA A 53 -7.04 0.97 2.77
CA ALA A 53 -7.23 -0.31 2.07
C ALA A 53 -6.13 -1.34 2.37
N LEU A 54 -4.92 -0.88 2.72
CA LEU A 54 -3.79 -1.75 3.05
C LEU A 54 -3.72 -2.09 4.54
N THR A 55 -4.15 -1.20 5.43
CA THR A 55 -4.20 -1.45 6.87
C THR A 55 -5.48 -2.17 7.32
N ARG A 56 -6.55 -2.13 6.51
CA ARG A 56 -7.69 -3.02 6.76
C ARG A 56 -7.27 -4.46 6.52
N PRO A 57 -7.42 -5.37 7.51
CA PRO A 57 -7.47 -6.77 7.19
C PRO A 57 -8.65 -6.93 6.23
N ASN A 58 -8.44 -7.54 5.07
CA ASN A 58 -9.54 -7.97 4.23
C ASN A 58 -10.42 -8.91 5.06
N GLY A 59 -11.45 -8.36 5.72
CA GLY A 59 -12.62 -9.11 6.14
C GLY A 59 -13.33 -9.63 4.90
N PRO A 60 -13.96 -10.82 4.99
CA PRO A 60 -14.36 -11.61 3.84
C PRO A 60 -15.34 -10.84 2.94
N THR A 61 -15.21 -11.13 1.66
CA THR A 61 -16.24 -10.93 0.64
C THR A 61 -17.54 -11.57 1.15
N GLU A 62 -18.56 -10.75 1.41
CA GLU A 62 -19.97 -11.19 1.47
C GLU A 62 -20.79 -10.36 0.46
#